data_AF-A0A916Q3K3-F1
#
_entry.id   AF-A0A916Q3K3-F1
#
_cell.length_a   1.000
_cell.length_b   1.000
_cell.length_c   1.000
_cell.angle_alpha   90.00
_cell.angle_beta   90.00
_cell.angle_gamma   90.00
#
_symmetry.space_group_name_H-M   'P 1'
#
loop_
_entity.id
_entity.type
_entity.pdbx_description
1 polymer ?
#
loop_
_entity_poly.entity_id
_entity_poly.type
_entity_poly.pdbx_seq_one_letter_code
_entity_poly.pdbx_strand_id
1 'polypeptide(L)'
;MLPTLADFDILSGIFIRKLNKRTHWDPQEGDNDLSLRAKLASERIFPAERKHSLWYVSTESEFYGVVASLTATATPKNRDIDFIWIEECELQEVGVIFESIPNGDCLHVKSLHIDAEINKSIFQNLCYNLMNKKREAYRCSKRQTTYILEYQRQIGCKSTDTDLKSCECQR
;
A
#
# COMPACT_ATOMS: atom_id res chain seq x y z
N MET A 1 4.34 -20.75 1.38
CA MET A 1 4.77 -20.33 0.04
C MET A 1 4.61 -18.82 -0.01
N LEU A 2 5.60 -18.12 -0.56
CA LEU A 2 5.50 -16.69 -0.79
C LEU A 2 4.42 -16.40 -1.82
N PRO A 3 3.61 -15.34 -1.66
CA PRO A 3 2.64 -14.96 -2.67
C PRO A 3 3.32 -14.33 -3.88
N THR A 4 2.74 -14.50 -5.06
CA THR A 4 3.13 -13.80 -6.29
C THR A 4 2.29 -12.54 -6.47
N LEU A 5 2.68 -11.64 -7.38
CA LEU A 5 1.81 -10.51 -7.77
C LEU A 5 0.49 -10.99 -8.41
N ALA A 6 0.54 -12.10 -9.16
CA ALA A 6 -0.62 -12.70 -9.81
C ALA A 6 -1.67 -13.22 -8.81
N ASP A 7 -1.26 -13.60 -7.59
CA ASP A 7 -2.20 -13.99 -6.52
C ASP A 7 -3.14 -12.84 -6.10
N PHE A 8 -2.84 -11.62 -6.53
CA PHE A 8 -3.61 -10.39 -6.27
C PHE A 8 -4.05 -9.69 -7.55
N ASP A 9 -4.01 -10.38 -8.70
CA ASP A 9 -4.28 -9.83 -10.04
C ASP A 9 -3.45 -8.57 -10.38
N ILE A 10 -2.26 -8.45 -9.78
CA ILE A 10 -1.37 -7.31 -9.96
C ILE A 10 -0.47 -7.53 -11.17
N LEU A 11 -0.42 -6.55 -12.06
CA LEU A 11 0.61 -6.44 -13.10
C LEU A 11 1.87 -5.75 -12.56
N SER A 12 3.03 -6.01 -13.16
CA SER A 12 4.25 -5.27 -12.85
C SER A 12 4.09 -3.79 -13.19
N GLY A 13 4.54 -2.90 -12.29
CA GLY A 13 4.60 -1.46 -12.53
C GLY A 13 3.37 -0.72 -12.00
N ILE A 14 2.98 -1.00 -10.77
CA ILE A 14 1.78 -0.48 -10.10
C ILE A 14 2.13 0.26 -8.82
N PHE A 15 1.17 1.03 -8.31
CA PHE A 15 1.22 1.65 -7.00
C PHE A 15 0.31 0.92 -6.01
N ILE A 16 0.83 0.62 -4.83
CA ILE A 16 0.10 0.00 -3.73
C ILE A 16 -0.31 1.06 -2.72
N ARG A 17 -1.59 1.09 -2.39
CA ARG A 17 -2.14 1.88 -1.28
C ARG A 17 -2.64 0.94 -0.19
N LYS A 18 -1.99 1.00 0.98
CA LYS A 18 -2.47 0.31 2.17
C LYS A 18 -3.82 0.86 2.62
N LEU A 19 -4.74 -0.05 2.95
CA LEU A 19 -6.00 0.24 3.59
C LEU A 19 -5.89 0.03 5.12
N ASN A 20 -6.77 0.67 5.87
CA ASN A 20 -6.94 0.35 7.29
C ASN A 20 -7.85 -0.86 7.50
N LYS A 21 -8.87 -1.00 6.66
CA LYS A 21 -9.77 -2.15 6.58
C LYS A 21 -10.22 -2.32 5.14
N ARG A 22 -10.46 -3.56 4.71
CA ARG A 22 -11.02 -3.85 3.37
C ARG A 22 -12.36 -3.15 3.11
N THR A 23 -13.21 -3.01 4.14
CA THR A 23 -14.50 -2.28 4.06
C THR A 23 -14.35 -0.76 3.85
N HIS A 24 -13.13 -0.23 3.87
CA HIS A 24 -12.89 1.16 3.45
C HIS A 24 -12.90 1.29 1.93
N TRP A 25 -12.60 0.22 1.18
CA TRP A 25 -12.72 0.19 -0.28
C TRP A 25 -14.15 -0.05 -0.73
N ASP A 26 -14.86 -0.94 -0.03
CA ASP A 26 -16.24 -1.31 -0.36
C ASP A 26 -17.21 -0.91 0.76
N PRO A 27 -17.60 0.37 0.84
CA PRO A 27 -18.61 0.84 1.78
C PRO A 27 -20.02 0.40 1.31
N GLN A 28 -20.65 -0.48 2.10
CA GLN A 28 -22.01 -0.98 1.83
C GLN A 28 -23.06 0.14 1.73
N GLU A 29 -22.80 1.29 2.35
CA GLU A 29 -23.68 2.45 2.28
C GLU A 29 -23.83 3.02 0.85
N GLY A 30 -22.97 2.62 -0.09
CA GLY A 30 -22.97 3.04 -1.49
C GLY A 30 -23.38 1.96 -2.49
N ASP A 31 -23.90 0.80 -2.07
CA ASP A 31 -24.14 -0.35 -2.97
C ASP A 31 -25.04 -0.04 -4.18
N ASN A 32 -25.96 0.92 -4.04
CA ASN A 32 -26.90 1.33 -5.09
C ASN A 32 -26.41 2.53 -5.94
N ASP A 33 -25.30 3.18 -5.56
CA ASP A 33 -24.77 4.36 -6.25
C ASP A 33 -23.23 4.36 -6.21
N LEU A 34 -22.63 4.06 -7.37
CA LEU A 34 -21.18 4.05 -7.56
C LEU A 34 -20.53 5.40 -7.18
N SER A 35 -21.19 6.52 -7.43
CA SER A 35 -20.66 7.86 -7.13
C SER A 35 -20.59 8.08 -5.62
N LEU A 36 -21.63 7.68 -4.89
CA LEU A 36 -21.66 7.71 -3.43
C LEU A 36 -20.63 6.75 -2.85
N ARG A 37 -20.53 5.52 -3.37
CA ARG A 37 -19.55 4.52 -2.94
C ARG A 37 -18.12 5.02 -3.11
N ALA A 38 -17.80 5.59 -4.27
CA ALA A 38 -16.49 6.16 -4.57
C ALA A 38 -16.15 7.35 -3.63
N LYS A 39 -17.11 8.23 -3.35
CA LYS A 39 -16.95 9.32 -2.39
C LYS A 39 -16.62 8.79 -0.99
N LEU A 40 -17.39 7.83 -0.50
CA LEU A 40 -17.18 7.24 0.83
C LEU A 40 -15.84 6.51 0.93
N ALA A 41 -15.44 5.78 -0.10
CA ALA A 41 -14.13 5.13 -0.14
C ALA A 41 -12.99 6.15 -0.17
N SER A 42 -13.11 7.21 -0.98
CA SER A 42 -12.14 8.29 -1.02
C SER A 42 -11.95 8.94 0.36
N GLU A 43 -13.04 9.24 1.08
CA GLU A 43 -12.96 9.83 2.43
C GLU A 43 -12.30 8.90 3.45
N ARG A 44 -12.47 7.57 3.31
CA ARG A 44 -11.89 6.56 4.22
C ARG A 44 -10.43 6.20 3.90
N ILE A 45 -9.99 6.36 2.65
CA ILE A 45 -8.66 5.95 2.16
C ILE A 45 -7.71 7.16 2.03
N PHE A 46 -8.26 8.30 1.63
CA PHE A 46 -7.56 9.55 1.33
C PHE A 46 -8.14 10.73 2.14
N PRO A 47 -7.99 10.74 3.48
CA PRO A 47 -8.50 11.82 4.31
C PRO A 47 -7.75 13.14 4.07
N ALA A 48 -8.49 14.25 3.92
CA ALA A 48 -8.01 15.54 3.42
C ALA A 48 -6.81 16.21 4.13
N GLU A 49 -6.48 15.81 5.37
CA GLU A 49 -5.45 16.46 6.18
C GLU A 49 -4.10 15.71 6.16
N ARG A 50 -3.87 14.81 5.19
CA ARG A 50 -2.68 13.94 5.20
C ARG A 50 -2.11 13.74 3.81
N LYS A 51 -0.78 13.71 3.71
CA LYS A 51 -0.10 13.10 2.58
C LYS A 51 -0.48 11.63 2.47
N HIS A 52 -0.64 11.15 1.25
CA HIS A 52 -1.07 9.78 0.98
C HIS A 52 0.04 8.96 0.38
N SER A 53 0.61 8.11 1.22
CA SER A 53 1.62 7.14 0.83
C SER A 53 1.11 6.12 -0.19
N LEU A 54 1.78 6.08 -1.34
CA LEU A 54 1.70 5.08 -2.39
C LEU A 54 3.07 4.40 -2.50
N TRP A 55 3.08 3.13 -2.89
CA TRP A 55 4.31 2.34 -3.01
C TRP A 55 4.40 1.74 -4.41
N TYR A 56 5.37 2.17 -5.20
CA TYR A 56 5.60 1.60 -6.52
C TYR A 56 6.17 0.17 -6.42
N VAL A 57 5.64 -0.74 -7.22
CA VAL A 57 6.05 -2.15 -7.25
C VAL A 57 6.07 -2.63 -8.70
N SER A 58 7.24 -3.09 -9.13
CA SER A 58 7.48 -3.75 -10.42
C SER A 58 7.87 -5.22 -10.27
N THR A 59 8.36 -5.63 -9.10
CA THR A 59 8.76 -7.02 -8.85
C THR A 59 8.18 -7.59 -7.56
N GLU A 60 8.16 -8.92 -7.45
CA GLU A 60 7.77 -9.61 -6.21
C GLU A 60 8.68 -9.24 -5.03
N SER A 61 9.98 -9.08 -5.28
CA SER A 61 10.95 -8.67 -4.25
C SER A 61 10.62 -7.29 -3.67
N GLU A 62 10.25 -6.34 -4.54
CA GLU A 62 9.79 -5.01 -4.14
C GLU A 62 8.49 -5.09 -3.35
N PHE A 63 7.52 -5.89 -3.79
CA PHE A 63 6.27 -6.13 -3.06
C PHE A 63 6.54 -6.63 -1.64
N TYR A 64 7.45 -7.59 -1.49
CA TYR A 64 7.85 -8.13 -0.19
C TYR A 64 8.50 -7.06 0.69
N GLY A 65 9.34 -6.20 0.11
CA GLY A 65 9.94 -5.07 0.82
C GLY A 65 8.90 -4.04 1.28
N VAL A 66 7.89 -3.77 0.45
CA VAL A 66 6.75 -2.89 0.80
C VAL A 66 5.97 -3.49 1.96
N VAL A 67 5.62 -4.78 1.92
CA VAL A 67 4.93 -5.49 3.02
C VAL A 67 5.72 -5.42 4.32
N ALA A 68 7.04 -5.64 4.27
CA ALA A 68 7.91 -5.54 5.44
C ALA A 68 7.94 -4.11 6.00
N SER A 69 7.95 -3.09 5.15
CA SER A 69 7.93 -1.68 5.57
C SER A 69 6.59 -1.28 6.18
N LEU A 70 5.47 -1.71 5.59
CA LEU A 70 4.13 -1.45 6.11
C LEU A 70 3.86 -2.09 7.49
N THR A 71 4.70 -3.03 7.90
CA THR A 71 4.60 -3.77 9.17
C THR A 71 5.75 -3.48 10.14
N ALA A 72 6.74 -2.68 9.76
CA ALA A 72 7.95 -2.44 10.54
C ALA A 72 7.67 -1.92 11.96
N THR A 73 6.68 -1.04 12.10
CA THR A 73 6.27 -0.41 13.37
C THR A 73 5.04 -1.07 14.01
N ALA A 74 4.54 -2.16 13.43
CA ALA A 74 3.33 -2.83 13.91
C ALA A 74 3.65 -3.88 14.99
N THR A 75 2.74 -4.01 15.97
CA THR A 75 2.78 -5.09 16.96
C THR A 75 1.45 -5.85 16.95
N PRO A 76 1.43 -7.14 16.57
CA PRO A 76 2.54 -7.90 15.98
C PRO A 76 2.87 -7.45 14.54
N LYS A 77 4.14 -7.64 14.12
CA LYS A 77 4.58 -7.31 12.74
C LYS A 77 3.85 -8.17 11.69
N ASN A 78 3.61 -9.45 11.97
CA ASN A 78 2.95 -10.38 11.05
C ASN A 78 1.41 -10.28 11.11
N ARG A 79 0.85 -9.14 10.70
CA ARG A 79 -0.60 -8.92 10.61
C ARG A 79 -1.11 -9.00 9.17
N ASP A 80 -2.43 -9.05 9.04
CA ASP A 80 -3.09 -8.84 7.75
C ASP A 80 -2.77 -7.44 7.22
N ILE A 81 -2.54 -7.34 5.91
CA ILE A 81 -2.42 -6.07 5.20
C ILE A 81 -3.47 -6.05 4.11
N ASP A 82 -4.47 -5.19 4.30
CA ASP A 82 -5.44 -4.87 3.26
C ASP A 82 -4.86 -3.75 2.37
N PHE A 83 -5.01 -3.86 1.06
CA PHE A 83 -4.51 -2.86 0.11
C PHE A 83 -5.32 -2.83 -1.18
N ILE A 84 -5.18 -1.74 -1.94
CA ILE A 84 -5.54 -1.69 -3.36
C ILE A 84 -4.28 -1.43 -4.18
N TRP A 85 -4.34 -1.77 -5.47
CA TRP A 85 -3.34 -1.39 -6.44
C TRP A 85 -3.91 -0.45 -7.50
N ILE A 86 -3.05 0.39 -8.06
CA ILE A 86 -3.39 1.50 -8.96
C ILE A 86 -2.32 1.57 -10.05
N GLU A 87 -2.71 1.65 -11.32
CA GLU A 87 -1.76 1.83 -12.42
C GLU A 87 -1.28 3.28 -12.50
N GLU A 88 -0.11 3.51 -13.07
CA GLU A 88 0.41 4.86 -13.25
C GLU A 88 -0.51 5.71 -14.14
N CYS A 89 -1.04 5.13 -15.22
CA CYS A 89 -1.96 5.81 -16.12
C CYS A 89 -3.25 6.25 -15.40
N GLU A 90 -3.74 5.46 -14.43
CA GLU A 90 -4.94 5.78 -13.64
C GLU A 90 -4.72 7.00 -12.74
N LEU A 91 -3.50 7.20 -12.27
CA LEU A 91 -3.09 8.36 -11.49
C LEU A 91 -2.91 9.59 -12.39
N GLN A 92 -2.31 9.41 -13.57
CA GLN A 92 -2.17 10.47 -14.56
C GLN A 92 -3.53 10.96 -15.10
N GLU A 93 -4.48 10.06 -15.35
CA GLU A 93 -5.84 10.35 -15.82
C GLU A 93 -6.58 11.35 -14.92
N VAL A 94 -6.35 11.28 -13.61
CA VAL A 94 -7.00 12.15 -12.63
C VAL A 94 -6.13 13.35 -12.22
N GLY A 95 -4.97 13.53 -12.87
CA GLY A 95 -4.07 14.67 -12.66
C GLY A 95 -3.21 14.56 -11.40
N VAL A 96 -2.91 13.34 -10.92
CA VAL A 96 -1.92 13.15 -9.85
C VAL A 96 -0.52 13.47 -10.38
N ILE A 97 0.14 14.46 -9.80
CA ILE A 97 1.55 14.77 -10.05
C ILE A 97 2.37 14.20 -8.89
N PHE A 98 3.37 13.38 -9.20
CA PHE A 98 4.21 12.74 -8.19
C PHE A 98 5.39 13.64 -7.80
N GLU A 99 5.59 13.84 -6.50
CA GLU A 99 6.91 14.17 -5.95
C GLU A 99 7.51 12.88 -5.38
N SER A 100 8.58 12.36 -5.99
CA SER A 100 9.28 11.21 -5.42
C SER A 100 9.96 11.65 -4.11
N ILE A 101 9.45 11.18 -2.97
CA ILE A 101 10.01 11.46 -1.64
C ILE A 101 10.54 10.14 -1.08
N PRO A 102 11.86 9.99 -0.83
CA PRO A 102 12.39 8.77 -0.26
C PRO A 102 11.83 8.50 1.16
N ASN A 103 11.01 7.46 1.35
CA ASN A 103 10.43 7.11 2.66
C ASN A 103 10.28 5.60 2.85
N GLY A 104 10.51 5.10 4.08
CA GLY A 104 10.44 3.67 4.41
C GLY A 104 11.58 3.17 5.28
N ASP A 105 11.35 2.12 6.07
CA ASP A 105 12.32 1.63 7.07
C ASP A 105 13.36 0.63 6.49
N CYS A 106 13.18 0.21 5.23
CA CYS A 106 14.18 -0.57 4.50
C CYS A 106 14.79 0.25 3.36
N LEU A 107 16.12 0.30 3.29
CA LEU A 107 16.91 1.05 2.29
C LEU A 107 16.52 0.67 0.85
N HIS A 108 16.05 -0.55 0.61
CA HIS A 108 15.68 -1.06 -0.72
C HIS A 108 14.32 -0.54 -1.22
N VAL A 109 13.46 -0.05 -0.32
CA VAL A 109 12.09 0.38 -0.65
C VAL A 109 11.83 1.85 -0.33
N LYS A 110 12.82 2.58 0.19
CA LYS A 110 12.74 4.04 0.35
C LYS A 110 12.44 4.75 -0.97
N SER A 111 13.04 4.31 -2.06
CA SER A 111 12.82 4.85 -3.40
C SER A 111 11.46 4.49 -4.01
N LEU A 112 10.75 3.53 -3.42
CA LEU A 112 9.44 3.09 -3.93
C LEU A 112 8.29 3.88 -3.32
N HIS A 113 8.52 4.59 -2.22
CA HIS A 113 7.49 5.40 -1.60
C HIS A 113 7.31 6.72 -2.31
N ILE A 114 6.04 7.09 -2.49
CA ILE A 114 5.63 8.39 -2.98
C ILE A 114 4.52 8.90 -2.08
N ASP A 115 4.65 10.12 -1.59
CA ASP A 115 3.56 10.81 -0.92
C ASP A 115 2.80 11.66 -1.94
N ALA A 116 1.53 11.33 -2.14
CA ALA A 116 0.63 12.12 -2.96
C ALA A 116 -0.12 13.13 -2.08
N GLU A 117 -0.05 14.42 -2.41
CA GLU A 117 -0.85 15.49 -1.83
C GLU A 117 -1.81 16.02 -2.90
N ILE A 118 -3.10 15.71 -2.78
CA ILE A 118 -4.06 16.00 -3.84
C ILE A 118 -5.41 16.42 -3.28
N ASN A 119 -6.11 17.25 -4.06
CA ASN A 119 -7.48 17.67 -3.83
C ASN A 119 -8.43 16.47 -3.68
N LYS A 120 -9.36 16.56 -2.73
CA LYS A 120 -10.42 15.59 -2.45
C LYS A 120 -11.18 15.14 -3.70
N SER A 121 -11.45 16.04 -4.64
CA SER A 121 -12.17 15.71 -5.88
C SER A 121 -11.39 14.73 -6.77
N ILE A 122 -10.06 14.81 -6.79
CA ILE A 122 -9.20 13.93 -7.59
C ILE A 122 -9.23 12.50 -7.03
N PHE A 123 -9.13 12.33 -5.71
CA PHE A 123 -9.22 10.99 -5.10
C PHE A 123 -10.61 10.37 -5.22
N GLN A 124 -11.67 11.17 -5.20
CA GLN A 124 -13.01 10.67 -5.48
C GLN A 124 -13.11 10.14 -6.93
N ASN A 125 -12.61 10.90 -7.90
CA ASN A 125 -12.58 10.47 -9.31
C ASN A 125 -11.71 9.22 -9.50
N LEU A 126 -10.57 9.13 -8.82
CA LEU A 126 -9.71 7.94 -8.83
C LEU A 126 -10.46 6.71 -8.31
N CYS A 127 -11.09 6.82 -7.14
CA CYS A 127 -11.90 5.74 -6.58
C CYS A 127 -13.04 5.34 -7.53
N TYR A 128 -13.71 6.31 -8.14
CA TYR A 128 -14.77 6.04 -9.11
C TYR A 128 -14.25 5.25 -10.31
N ASN A 129 -13.16 5.71 -10.94
CA ASN A 129 -12.57 5.06 -12.11
C ASN A 129 -12.13 3.62 -11.80
N LEU A 130 -11.45 3.43 -10.68
CA LEU A 130 -10.98 2.12 -10.21
C LEU A 130 -12.16 1.17 -9.94
N MET A 131 -13.20 1.62 -9.24
CA MET A 131 -14.39 0.80 -8.99
C MET A 131 -15.17 0.49 -10.27
N ASN A 132 -15.27 1.45 -11.21
CA ASN A 132 -15.89 1.23 -12.51
C ASN A 132 -15.14 0.16 -13.33
N LYS A 133 -13.82 0.09 -13.18
CA LYS A 133 -12.97 -1.00 -13.72
C LYS A 133 -13.02 -2.29 -12.89
N LYS A 134 -13.90 -2.38 -11.89
CA LYS A 134 -14.05 -3.52 -10.97
C LYS A 134 -12.79 -3.84 -10.18
N ARG A 135 -11.96 -2.83 -9.85
CA ARG A 135 -10.79 -3.01 -8.99
C ARG A 135 -11.23 -3.48 -7.60
N GLU A 136 -10.61 -4.56 -7.11
CA GLU A 136 -10.89 -5.11 -5.79
C GLU A 136 -9.85 -4.67 -4.75
N ALA A 137 -10.20 -4.83 -3.48
CA ALA A 137 -9.27 -4.71 -2.38
C ALA A 137 -8.76 -6.10 -1.97
N TYR A 138 -7.44 -6.24 -1.95
CA TYR A 138 -6.77 -7.49 -1.67
C TYR A 138 -6.25 -7.54 -0.23
N ARG A 139 -6.00 -8.76 0.24
CA ARG A 139 -5.42 -9.01 1.56
C ARG A 139 -4.18 -9.88 1.42
N CYS A 140 -3.04 -9.34 1.85
CA CYS A 140 -1.91 -10.16 2.26
C CYS A 140 -2.21 -10.68 3.67
N SER A 141 -2.59 -11.95 3.77
CA SER A 141 -2.95 -12.60 5.03
C SER A 141 -1.76 -12.66 5.98
N LYS A 142 -2.02 -12.76 7.29
CA LYS A 142 -1.00 -12.99 8.33
C LYS A 142 -0.03 -14.12 7.97
N ARG A 143 -0.51 -15.20 7.35
CA ARG A 143 0.33 -16.32 6.90
C ARG A 143 1.29 -15.89 5.78
N GLN A 144 0.79 -15.20 4.75
CA GLN A 144 1.62 -14.65 3.67
C GLN A 144 2.61 -13.61 4.21
N THR A 145 2.14 -12.69 5.06
CA THR A 145 3.00 -11.69 5.72
C THR A 145 4.11 -12.36 6.52
N THR A 146 3.82 -13.47 7.21
CA THR A 146 4.84 -14.24 7.95
C THR A 146 5.91 -14.77 7.00
N TYR A 147 5.53 -15.43 5.90
CA TYR A 147 6.49 -15.92 4.91
C TYR A 147 7.32 -14.78 4.27
N ILE A 148 6.68 -13.64 3.99
CA ILE A 148 7.36 -12.47 3.44
C ILE A 148 8.41 -11.94 4.42
N LEU A 149 8.06 -11.81 5.70
CA LEU A 149 8.99 -11.34 6.73
C LEU A 149 10.15 -12.33 6.94
N GLU A 150 9.90 -13.64 6.88
CA GLU A 150 10.95 -14.67 6.92
C GLU A 150 11.90 -14.56 5.73
N TYR A 151 11.37 -14.42 4.52
CA TYR A 151 12.17 -14.20 3.31
C TYR A 151 13.02 -12.93 3.40
N GLN A 152 12.40 -11.82 3.79
CA GLN A 152 13.08 -10.53 3.95
C GLN A 152 14.19 -10.60 5.02
N ARG A 153 13.99 -11.36 6.11
CA ARG A 153 15.04 -11.61 7.11
C ARG A 153 16.21 -12.41 6.54
N GLN A 154 15.94 -13.44 5.74
CA GLN A 154 16.99 -14.27 5.12
C GLN A 154 17.90 -13.47 4.18
N ILE A 155 17.35 -12.46 3.50
CA ILE A 155 18.12 -11.57 2.62
C ILE A 155 18.70 -10.33 3.34
N GLY A 156 18.62 -10.27 4.67
CA GLY A 156 19.24 -9.22 5.50
C GLY A 156 18.47 -7.89 5.57
N CYS A 157 17.15 -7.92 5.38
CA CYS A 157 16.30 -6.72 5.44
C CYS A 157 16.10 -6.23 6.88
N LYS A 158 16.68 -5.07 7.21
CA LYS A 158 16.65 -4.45 8.57
C LYS A 158 15.25 -4.15 9.10
N SER A 159 14.23 -3.97 8.26
CA SER A 159 12.85 -3.72 8.71
C SER A 159 12.22 -4.94 9.40
N THR A 160 12.78 -6.13 9.18
CA THR A 160 12.34 -7.40 9.80
C THR A 160 13.04 -7.74 11.11
N ASP A 161 14.07 -6.99 11.48
CA ASP A 161 14.74 -7.17 12.76
C ASP A 161 13.78 -6.73 13.87
N THR A 162 13.38 -7.71 14.69
CA THR A 162 12.68 -7.49 15.95
C THR A 162 13.63 -7.03 17.06
N ASP A 163 14.95 -7.12 16.82
CA ASP A 163 15.99 -6.92 17.82
C ASP A 163 17.17 -6.09 17.28
N LEU A 164 16.91 -4.90 16.74
CA LEU A 164 17.92 -3.86 16.92
C LEU A 164 17.85 -3.47 18.40
N LYS A 165 18.58 -4.23 19.24
CA LYS A 165 19.11 -3.71 20.50
C LYS A 165 19.51 -2.28 20.22
N SER A 166 18.99 -1.36 21.03
CA SER A 166 19.39 0.04 21.05
C SER A 166 20.84 0.13 20.61
N CYS A 167 21.08 0.74 19.45
CA CYS A 167 22.43 1.10 19.06
C CYS A 167 22.88 2.03 20.18
N GLU A 168 23.62 1.50 21.15
CA GLU A 168 24.38 2.31 22.07
C GLU A 168 25.34 3.05 21.15
N CYS A 169 24.97 4.29 20.81
CA CYS A 169 25.93 5.24 20.28
C CYS A 169 27.10 5.19 21.25
N GLN A 170 28.19 4.57 20.82
CA GLN A 170 29.46 4.63 21.52
C GLN A 170 29.74 6.11 21.78
N ARG A 171 29.67 6.49 23.05
CA ARG A 171 30.31 7.70 23.56
C ARG A 171 31.67 7.31 24.10
#